data_AF-A0A076MHF8-F1
#
_entry.id   AF-A0A076MHF8-F1
#
_cell.length_a   1.000
_cell.length_b   1.000
_cell.length_c   1.000
_cell.angle_alpha   90.00
_cell.angle_beta   90.00
_cell.angle_gamma   90.00
#
_symmetry.space_group_name_H-M   'P 1'
#
loop_
_entity.id
_entity.type
_entity.pdbx_description
1 polymer ?
#
loop_
_entity_poly.entity_id
_entity_poly.type
_entity_poly.pdbx_seq_one_letter_code
_entity_poly.pdbx_strand_id
1 'polypeptide(L)' 'MIDLRRLSVLRVLAEHGTVTATADALHLTPSVVSQQLRLLAEEVGVELLRATGAASG' A
#
# COMPACT_ATOMS: atom_id res chain seq x y z
N MET A 1 -7.51 -3.15 15.81
CA MET A 1 -6.83 -1.98 16.38
C MET A 1 -5.94 -1.50 15.27
N ILE A 2 -6.21 -0.31 14.76
CA ILE A 2 -5.59 0.14 13.51
C ILE A 2 -4.07 0.18 13.68
N ASP A 3 -3.38 -0.59 12.85
CA ASP A 3 -1.92 -0.69 12.84
C ASP A 3 -1.31 0.56 12.20
N LEU A 4 -0.55 1.32 13.00
CA LEU A 4 0.14 2.54 12.57
C LEU A 4 1.08 2.29 11.38
N ARG A 5 1.66 1.09 11.26
CA ARG A 5 2.52 0.73 10.13
C ARG A 5 1.73 0.77 8.81
N ARG A 6 0.50 0.25 8.83
CA ARG A 6 -0.37 0.21 7.64
C ARG A 6 -0.85 1.61 7.25
N LEU A 7 -1.17 2.45 8.25
CA LEU A 7 -1.48 3.86 8.00
C LEU A 7 -0.27 4.63 7.43
N SER A 8 0.94 4.33 7.89
CA SER A 8 2.16 4.91 7.33
C SER A 8 2.32 4.55 5.85
N VAL A 9 2.08 3.28 5.49
CA VAL A 9 2.14 2.87 4.08
C VAL A 9 1.09 3.60 3.24
N LEU A 10 -0.14 3.73 3.73
CA LEU A 10 -1.19 4.46 3.02
C LEU A 10 -0.82 5.94 2.81
N ARG A 11 -0.26 6.60 3.83
CA ARG A 11 0.19 7.99 3.74
C ARG A 11 1.30 8.17 2.70
N VAL A 12 2.33 7.34 2.75
CA VAL A 12 3.45 7.42 1.80
C VAL A 12 2.98 7.07 0.39
N LEU A 13 2.04 6.14 0.23
CA LEU A 13 1.45 5.87 -1.08
C LEU A 13 0.69 7.08 -1.64
N ALA A 14 -0.03 7.83 -0.81
CA ALA A 14 -0.65 9.08 -1.24
C ALA A 14 0.36 10.14 -1.67
N GLU A 15 1.56 10.15 -1.07
CA GLU A 15 2.66 11.06 -1.42
C GLU A 15 3.39 10.64 -2.72
N HIS A 16 3.60 9.34 -2.94
CA HIS A 16 4.42 8.81 -4.05
C HIS A 16 3.62 8.24 -5.24
N GLY A 17 2.32 7.99 -5.08
CA GLY A 17 1.39 7.60 -6.14
C GLY A 17 1.46 6.15 -6.64
N THR A 18 2.56 5.43 -6.40
CA THR A 18 2.71 4.02 -6.83
C THR A 18 3.24 3.11 -5.73
N VAL A 19 2.86 1.83 -5.78
CA VAL A 19 3.33 0.80 -4.84
C VAL A 19 4.85 0.65 -4.89
N THR A 20 5.45 0.70 -6.08
CA THR A 20 6.91 0.60 -6.25
C THR A 20 7.62 1.78 -5.61
N ALA A 21 7.23 3.02 -5.93
CA ALA A 21 7.85 4.21 -5.35
C ALA A 21 7.67 4.28 -3.81
N THR A 22 6.53 3.79 -3.31
CA THR A 22 6.27 3.68 -1.86
C THR A 22 7.20 2.67 -1.20
N ALA A 23 7.43 1.53 -1.86
CA ALA A 23 8.32 0.49 -1.38
C ALA A 23 9.76 1.00 -1.28
N ASP A 24 10.22 1.72 -2.32
CA ASP A 24 11.54 2.34 -2.34
C ASP A 24 11.70 3.38 -1.22
N ALA A 25 10.69 4.25 -1.02
CA ALA A 25 10.69 5.27 0.03
C ALA A 25 10.70 4.70 1.46
N LEU A 26 10.13 3.51 1.65
CA LEU A 26 10.06 2.84 2.95
C LEU A 26 11.13 1.76 3.17
N HIS A 27 12.01 1.53 2.19
CA HIS A 27 12.96 0.42 2.18
C HIS A 27 12.28 -0.95 2.37
N LEU A 28 11.14 -1.13 1.70
CA LEU A 28 10.34 -2.35 1.69
C LEU A 28 10.30 -2.96 0.29
N THR A 29 9.74 -4.17 0.16
CA THR A 29 9.39 -4.72 -1.16
C THR A 29 7.98 -4.31 -1.58
N PRO A 30 7.69 -4.19 -2.89
CA PRO A 30 6.33 -3.91 -3.39
C PRO A 30 5.25 -4.86 -2.85
N SER A 31 5.60 -6.13 -2.63
CA SER A 31 4.69 -7.14 -2.07
C SER A 31 4.30 -6.83 -0.63
N VAL A 32 5.23 -6.34 0.20
CA VAL A 32 4.95 -5.96 1.59
C VAL A 32 4.02 -4.74 1.62
N VAL A 33 4.25 -3.75 0.76
CA VAL A 33 3.37 -2.58 0.62
C VAL A 33 1.95 -3.00 0.24
N SER A 34 1.82 -3.84 -0.79
CA SER A 34 0.53 -4.37 -1.26
C SER A 34 -0.20 -5.14 -0.16
N GLN A 35 0.52 -5.99 0.59
CA GLN A 35 -0.05 -6.76 1.69
C GLN A 35 -0.57 -5.85 2.81
N GLN A 36 0.19 -4.85 3.23
CA GLN A 36 -0.22 -3.95 4.31
C GLN A 36 -1.46 -3.13 3.95
N LEU A 37 -1.57 -2.70 2.69
CA LEU A 37 -2.74 -1.98 2.19
C LEU A 37 -3.97 -2.89 2.10
N ARG A 38 -3.79 -4.15 1.66
CA ARG A 38 -4.86 -5.17 1.66
C ARG A 38 -5.39 -5.43 3.07
N LEU A 39 -4.49 -5.62 4.04
CA LEU A 39 -4.86 -5.83 5.44
C LEU A 39 -5.57 -4.60 6.04
N LEU A 40 -5.14 -3.39 5.68
CA LEU A 40 -5.81 -2.17 6.12
C LEU A 40 -7.23 -2.11 5.54
N ALA A 41 -7.40 -2.35 4.25
CA ALA A 41 -8.69 -2.37 3.57
C ALA A 41 -9.66 -3.36 4.23
N GLU A 42 -9.19 -4.57 4.55
CA GLU A 42 -9.95 -5.58 5.29
C GLU A 42 -10.33 -5.11 6.70
N GLU A 43 -9.42 -4.46 7.43
CA GLU A 43 -9.67 -3.96 8.79
C GLU A 43 -10.68 -2.80 8.82
N VAL A 44 -10.63 -1.88 7.85
CA VAL A 44 -11.55 -0.73 7.78
C VAL A 44 -12.82 -1.01 6.98
N GLY A 45 -12.91 -2.17 6.31
CA GLY A 45 -14.08 -2.57 5.52
C GLY A 45 -14.33 -1.73 4.28
N VAL A 46 -13.29 -1.08 3.73
CA VAL A 46 -13.39 -0.25 2.53
C VAL A 46 -12.32 -0.60 1.51
N GLU A 47 -12.65 -0.45 0.22
CA GLU A 47 -11.68 -0.59 -0.87
C GLU A 47 -10.72 0.62 -0.87
N LEU A 48 -9.44 0.38 -0.57
CA LEU A 48 -8.43 1.45 -0.51
C LEU A 48 -7.68 1.67 -1.83
N LEU A 49 -7.56 0.63 -2.66
CA LEU A 49 -6.80 0.65 -3.90
C LEU A 49 -7.60 0.04 -5.02
N ARG A 50 -7.54 0.69 -6.19
CA ARG A 50 -7.95 0.10 -7.46
C ARG A 50 -6.69 -0.11 -8.31
N ALA A 51 -6.44 -1.34 -8.74
CA ALA A 51 -5.32 -1.62 -9.64
C ALA A 51 -5.53 -0.91 -10.99
N THR A 52 -4.61 -0.03 -11.37
CA THR A 52 -4.64 0.75 -12.62
C THR A 52 -3.57 0.35 -13.63
N GLY A 53 -2.94 -0.82 -13.46
CA GLY A 53 -2.00 -1.40 -14.41
C GLY A 53 -1.92 -2.91 -14.29
N ALA A 54 -1.93 -3.61 -15.42
CA ALA A 54 -1.62 -5.04 -15.47
C ALA A 54 -0.13 -5.25 -15.24
N ALA A 55 0.23 -6.28 -14.47
CA ALA A 55 1.58 -6.82 -14.44
C ALA A 55 2.01 -7.12 -15.89
N SER A 56 2.75 -6.20 -16.50
CA SER A 56 3.39 -6.37 -17.80
C SER A 56 4.86 -6.61 -17.50
N GLY A 57 5.25 -7.88 -17.54
CA GLY A 57 6.61 -8.36 -17.21
C GLY A 57 6.57 -9.70 -16.51
#